data_AF-A0AAC9YU53-F1
#
_entry.id   AF-A0AAC9YU53-F1
#
_cell.length_a   1.000
_cell.length_b   1.000
_cell.length_c   1.000
_cell.angle_alpha   90.00
_cell.angle_beta   90.00
_cell.angle_gamma   90.00
#
_symmetry.space_group_name_H-M   'P 1'
#
loop_
_entity.id
_entity.type
_entity.pdbx_description
1 polymer ?
#
loop_
_entity_poly.entity_id
_entity_poly.type
_entity_poly.pdbx_seq_one_letter_code
_entity_poly.pdbx_strand_id
1 'polypeptide(L)'
;MKLRILTLSAILIASGVAPSHAATVTDKIVVNKKTVVTYSLANSVTLNPNGCEEVYIKYTIDNSYNFPNAYVMFGLYSAENNEAQSIYVQPGNGKNGQGKDAWVGDKEMIFCGKAKNYVNEYGDKVTAPAFSKGKYTFSARFTILKPKLSTTQSKKIAFTVS
;
A
#
# COMPACT_ATOMS: atom_id res chain seq x y z
N MET A 1 25.77 -1.78 65.32
CA MET A 1 26.16 -0.71 64.37
C MET A 1 25.63 -1.09 63.00
N LYS A 2 24.75 -0.27 62.41
CA LYS A 2 23.99 -0.56 61.18
C LYS A 2 24.88 -0.35 59.94
N LEU A 3 25.10 -1.39 59.13
CA LEU A 3 25.59 -1.24 57.76
C LEU A 3 24.39 -1.39 56.82
N ARG A 4 24.00 -0.30 56.16
CA ARG A 4 22.88 -0.26 55.21
C ARG A 4 23.33 -0.88 53.88
N ILE A 5 22.57 -1.87 53.44
CA ILE A 5 22.69 -2.53 52.14
C ILE A 5 22.24 -1.52 51.06
N LEU A 6 23.14 -1.14 50.16
CA LEU A 6 22.81 -0.47 48.91
C LEU A 6 22.68 -1.54 47.81
N THR A 7 21.45 -1.95 47.53
CA THR A 7 21.11 -2.79 46.38
C THR A 7 21.24 -1.99 45.10
N LEU A 8 22.31 -2.25 44.34
CA LEU A 8 22.53 -1.70 43.01
C LEU A 8 21.61 -2.44 42.02
N SER A 9 20.56 -1.76 41.56
CA SER A 9 19.63 -2.26 40.55
C SER A 9 20.31 -2.31 39.17
N ALA A 10 20.92 -3.44 38.83
CA ALA A 10 21.33 -3.73 37.46
C ALA A 10 20.11 -4.19 36.65
N ILE A 11 19.29 -3.23 36.21
CA ILE A 11 18.23 -3.49 35.24
C ILE A 11 18.90 -3.62 33.87
N LEU A 12 18.84 -4.82 33.29
CA LEU A 12 19.09 -5.06 31.87
C LEU A 12 18.25 -4.08 31.04
N ILE A 13 18.90 -3.08 30.44
CA ILE A 13 18.37 -2.38 29.28
C ILE A 13 19.31 -2.69 28.11
N ALA A 14 19.42 -3.98 27.78
CA ALA A 14 19.72 -4.38 26.41
C ALA A 14 18.39 -4.30 25.66
N SER A 15 17.94 -3.07 25.39
CA SER A 15 16.90 -2.82 24.40
C SER A 15 17.47 -3.22 23.05
N GLY A 16 17.39 -4.52 22.74
CA GLY A 16 17.33 -4.96 21.36
C GLY A 16 16.16 -4.22 20.75
N VAL A 17 16.46 -3.15 20.01
CA VAL A 17 15.48 -2.47 19.18
C VAL A 17 15.01 -3.56 18.22
N ALA A 18 13.87 -4.17 18.52
CA ALA A 18 13.20 -4.99 17.54
C ALA A 18 13.08 -4.11 16.30
N PRO A 19 13.48 -4.59 15.11
CA PRO A 19 13.29 -3.80 13.90
C PRO A 19 11.84 -3.35 13.88
N SER A 20 11.65 -2.03 13.79
CA SER A 20 10.34 -1.41 13.68
C SER A 20 9.68 -1.94 12.40
N HIS A 21 9.01 -3.09 12.48
CA HIS A 21 8.27 -3.64 11.37
C HIS A 21 7.20 -2.62 11.00
N ALA A 22 7.14 -2.25 9.72
CA ALA A 22 6.15 -1.31 9.21
C ALA A 22 4.74 -1.78 9.60
N ALA A 23 3.93 -0.88 10.18
CA ALA A 23 2.62 -1.25 10.64
C ALA A 23 1.70 -1.51 9.44
N THR A 24 0.97 -2.62 9.46
CA THR A 24 -0.06 -2.86 8.44
C THR A 24 -1.30 -2.05 8.77
N VAL A 25 -1.78 -1.28 7.79
CA VAL A 25 -3.03 -0.51 7.88
C VAL A 25 -4.04 -1.14 6.94
N THR A 26 -5.27 -1.31 7.43
CA THR A 26 -6.41 -1.82 6.67
C THR A 26 -7.47 -0.75 6.57
N ASP A 27 -8.04 -0.56 5.38
CA ASP A 27 -9.16 0.35 5.16
C ASP A 27 -10.09 -0.20 4.07
N LYS A 28 -11.22 0.48 3.86
CA LYS A 28 -12.28 0.04 2.96
C LYS A 28 -12.96 1.18 2.23
N ILE A 29 -13.57 0.86 1.09
CA ILE A 29 -14.47 1.73 0.35
C ILE A 29 -15.89 1.19 0.51
N VAL A 30 -16.81 2.08 0.89
CA VAL A 30 -18.24 1.76 1.04
C VAL A 30 -19.03 2.53 0.00
N VAL A 31 -19.81 1.82 -0.81
CA VAL A 31 -20.75 2.39 -1.80
C VAL A 31 -22.14 1.88 -1.45
N ASN A 32 -23.11 2.78 -1.34
CA ASN A 32 -24.50 2.43 -0.98
C ASN A 32 -24.60 1.53 0.27
N LYS A 33 -23.81 1.85 1.32
CA LYS A 33 -23.71 1.08 2.58
C LYS A 33 -23.13 -0.33 2.45
N LYS A 34 -22.67 -0.75 1.27
CA LYS A 34 -21.97 -2.02 1.04
C LYS A 34 -20.45 -1.77 0.92
N THR A 35 -19.64 -2.58 1.61
CA THR A 35 -18.19 -2.59 1.38
C THR A 35 -17.92 -3.16 -0.01
N VAL A 36 -17.27 -2.39 -0.87
CA VAL A 36 -16.98 -2.78 -2.25
C VAL A 36 -15.50 -3.06 -2.49
N VAL A 37 -14.64 -2.47 -1.66
CA VAL A 37 -13.19 -2.74 -1.64
C VAL A 37 -12.75 -2.80 -0.19
N THR A 38 -11.99 -3.82 0.17
CA THR A 38 -11.16 -3.86 1.38
C THR A 38 -9.72 -3.96 0.95
N TYR A 39 -8.82 -3.23 1.58
CA TYR A 39 -7.40 -3.30 1.25
C TYR A 39 -6.53 -3.13 2.49
N SER A 40 -5.33 -3.69 2.45
CA SER A 40 -4.31 -3.52 3.47
C SER A 40 -2.91 -3.36 2.87
N LEU A 41 -2.08 -2.58 3.54
CA LEU A 41 -0.69 -2.32 3.14
C LEU A 41 0.15 -1.93 4.35
N ALA A 42 1.46 -2.06 4.23
CA ALA A 42 2.37 -1.40 5.17
C ALA A 42 2.20 0.13 5.07
N ASN A 43 2.30 0.84 6.19
CA ASN A 43 2.24 2.30 6.22
C ASN A 43 3.60 2.99 6.12
N SER A 44 4.67 2.22 5.93
CA SER A 44 5.99 2.77 5.67
C SER A 44 6.85 1.83 4.86
N VAL A 45 7.89 2.39 4.25
CA VAL A 45 8.95 1.66 3.57
C VAL A 45 10.28 2.35 3.85
N THR A 46 11.33 1.57 4.10
CA THR A 46 12.70 2.09 4.20
C THR A 46 13.39 1.89 2.87
N LEU A 47 13.79 2.96 2.21
CA LEU A 47 14.42 2.88 0.89
C LEU A 47 15.79 2.20 0.98
N ASN A 48 16.01 1.25 0.09
CA ASN A 48 17.34 0.76 -0.22
C ASN A 48 18.06 1.79 -1.13
N PRO A 49 19.17 2.41 -0.69
CA PRO A 49 19.87 3.45 -1.46
C PRO A 49 20.38 2.97 -2.83
N ASN A 50 20.52 1.67 -3.01
CA ASN A 50 21.03 1.04 -4.23
C ASN A 50 20.00 0.10 -4.89
N GLY A 51 18.77 0.05 -4.36
CA GLY A 51 17.76 -0.91 -4.75
C GLY A 51 16.35 -0.34 -4.78
N CYS A 52 15.39 -1.23 -4.94
CA CYS A 52 13.98 -0.93 -4.84
C CYS A 52 13.34 -1.86 -3.82
N GLU A 53 12.38 -1.34 -3.09
CA GLU A 53 11.54 -2.08 -2.15
C GLU A 53 10.13 -2.18 -2.70
N GLU A 54 9.46 -3.28 -2.37
CA GLU A 54 8.08 -3.55 -2.79
C GLU A 54 7.16 -3.45 -1.58
N VAL A 55 6.12 -2.63 -1.70
CA VAL A 55 5.01 -2.63 -0.73
C VAL A 55 3.81 -3.28 -1.39
N TYR A 56 3.42 -4.42 -0.84
CA TYR A 56 2.25 -5.15 -1.31
C TYR A 56 0.98 -4.56 -0.73
N ILE A 57 0.03 -4.30 -1.62
CA ILE A 57 -1.35 -3.97 -1.29
C ILE A 57 -2.16 -5.24 -1.47
N LYS A 58 -2.61 -5.80 -0.36
CA LYS A 58 -3.58 -6.90 -0.38
C LYS A 58 -4.96 -6.30 -0.52
N TYR A 59 -5.78 -6.84 -1.40
CA TYR A 59 -7.11 -6.29 -1.63
C TYR A 59 -8.16 -7.36 -1.87
N THR A 60 -9.40 -6.96 -1.66
CA THR A 60 -10.60 -7.74 -1.98
C THR A 60 -11.61 -6.79 -2.60
N ILE A 61 -12.10 -7.11 -3.80
CA ILE A 61 -13.14 -6.34 -4.50
C ILE A 61 -14.41 -7.18 -4.53
N ASP A 62 -15.54 -6.56 -4.21
CA ASP A 62 -16.84 -7.22 -4.23
C ASP A 62 -17.20 -7.76 -5.62
N ASN A 63 -17.74 -8.97 -5.65
CA ASN A 63 -18.06 -9.72 -6.87
C ASN A 63 -19.20 -9.11 -7.72
N SER A 64 -19.96 -8.14 -7.19
CA SER A 64 -21.00 -7.45 -7.95
C SER A 64 -20.45 -6.50 -9.01
N TYR A 65 -19.12 -6.31 -9.03
CA TYR A 65 -18.42 -5.51 -10.01
C TYR A 65 -17.49 -6.37 -10.86
N ASN A 66 -17.44 -6.04 -12.15
CA ASN A 66 -16.64 -6.73 -13.14
C ASN A 66 -15.91 -5.74 -14.05
N PHE A 67 -14.77 -6.15 -14.57
CA PHE A 67 -14.15 -5.44 -15.69
C PHE A 67 -14.94 -5.69 -16.99
N PRO A 68 -15.14 -4.69 -17.87
CA PRO A 68 -14.59 -3.33 -17.83
C PRO A 68 -15.50 -2.27 -17.17
N ASN A 69 -16.47 -2.68 -16.36
CA ASN A 69 -17.45 -1.74 -15.78
C ASN A 69 -16.94 -1.04 -14.51
N ALA A 70 -15.91 -1.56 -13.85
CA ALA A 70 -15.31 -0.93 -12.68
C ALA A 70 -13.81 -1.23 -12.57
N TYR A 71 -13.10 -0.40 -11.82
CA TYR A 71 -11.71 -0.61 -11.44
C TYR A 71 -11.39 0.07 -10.10
N VAL A 72 -10.30 -0.35 -9.45
CA VAL A 72 -9.73 0.33 -8.28
C VAL A 72 -8.40 0.95 -8.69
N MET A 73 -8.18 2.20 -8.29
CA MET A 73 -6.89 2.87 -8.35
C MET A 73 -6.37 3.01 -6.92
N PHE A 74 -5.20 2.46 -6.64
CA PHE A 74 -4.44 2.78 -5.44
C PHE A 74 -3.42 3.86 -5.77
N GLY A 75 -3.39 4.93 -4.98
CA GLY A 75 -2.55 6.09 -5.25
C GLY A 75 -1.76 6.50 -4.02
N LEU A 76 -0.50 6.85 -4.24
CA LEU A 76 0.40 7.46 -3.28
C LEU A 76 0.82 8.83 -3.79
N TYR A 77 0.80 9.84 -2.93
CA TYR A 77 1.14 11.22 -3.30
C TYR A 77 1.90 11.93 -2.18
N SER A 78 2.95 12.67 -2.53
CA SER A 78 3.59 13.66 -1.66
C SER A 78 3.50 15.04 -2.30
N ALA A 79 2.85 15.97 -1.59
CA ALA A 79 2.84 17.38 -1.99
C ALA A 79 4.20 18.04 -1.78
N GLU A 80 4.92 17.65 -0.73
CA GLU A 80 6.23 18.22 -0.38
C GLU A 80 7.28 17.87 -1.44
N ASN A 81 7.25 16.63 -1.93
CA ASN A 81 8.22 16.15 -2.92
C ASN A 81 7.72 16.27 -4.37
N ASN A 82 6.44 16.65 -4.58
CA ASN A 82 5.78 16.62 -5.88
C ASN A 82 5.90 15.25 -6.59
N GLU A 83 5.73 14.17 -5.82
CA GLU A 83 5.87 12.79 -6.27
C GLU A 83 4.54 12.05 -6.18
N ALA A 84 4.24 11.23 -7.18
CA ALA A 84 3.03 10.42 -7.19
C ALA A 84 3.28 9.06 -7.85
N GLN A 85 2.60 8.03 -7.35
CA GLN A 85 2.52 6.72 -7.97
C GLN A 85 1.09 6.22 -7.87
N SER A 86 0.60 5.61 -8.95
CA SER A 86 -0.72 5.01 -8.98
C SER A 86 -0.68 3.66 -9.66
N ILE A 87 -1.39 2.69 -9.08
CA ILE A 87 -1.58 1.37 -9.65
C ILE A 87 -3.07 1.13 -9.83
N TYR A 88 -3.42 0.40 -10.89
CA TYR A 88 -4.80 0.06 -11.22
C TYR A 88 -4.98 -1.45 -11.09
N VAL A 89 -6.06 -1.85 -10.44
CA VAL A 89 -6.48 -3.26 -10.37
C VAL A 89 -7.90 -3.38 -10.89
N GLN A 90 -8.14 -4.47 -11.61
CA GLN A 90 -9.41 -4.74 -12.25
C GLN A 90 -10.12 -5.84 -11.44
N PRO A 91 -11.42 -5.69 -11.13
CA PRO A 91 -12.23 -6.84 -10.75
C PRO A 91 -12.20 -7.83 -11.92
N GLY A 92 -12.29 -9.13 -11.64
CA GLY A 92 -12.22 -10.09 -12.71
C GLY A 92 -13.38 -9.98 -13.70
N ASN A 93 -13.24 -10.70 -14.82
CA ASN A 93 -14.05 -10.50 -16.01
C ASN A 93 -15.46 -11.14 -15.93
N GLY A 94 -15.81 -11.77 -14.81
CA GLY A 94 -17.11 -12.43 -14.59
C GLY A 94 -17.40 -13.63 -15.51
N LYS A 95 -16.45 -14.05 -16.38
CA LYS A 95 -16.60 -15.21 -17.27
C LYS A 95 -16.04 -16.47 -16.58
N ASN A 96 -16.63 -17.63 -16.86
CA ASN A 96 -16.19 -18.96 -16.40
C ASN A 96 -16.26 -19.25 -14.89
N GLY A 97 -17.31 -18.83 -14.18
CA GLY A 97 -17.53 -19.24 -12.79
C GLY A 97 -16.68 -18.49 -11.75
N GLN A 98 -15.79 -17.58 -12.19
CA GLN A 98 -15.00 -16.70 -11.32
C GLN A 98 -15.83 -15.58 -10.64
N GLY A 99 -17.14 -15.48 -10.90
CA GLY A 99 -18.00 -14.38 -10.44
C GLY A 99 -18.80 -14.62 -9.15
N LYS A 100 -18.59 -15.74 -8.44
CA LYS A 100 -19.29 -16.03 -7.18
C LYS A 100 -18.55 -15.53 -5.94
N ASP A 101 -17.23 -15.46 -5.99
CA ASP A 101 -16.40 -15.05 -4.86
C ASP A 101 -15.82 -13.65 -5.07
N ALA A 102 -15.50 -12.97 -3.96
CA ALA A 102 -14.85 -11.68 -4.03
C ALA A 102 -13.46 -11.80 -4.67
N TRP A 103 -13.08 -10.79 -5.43
CA TRP A 103 -11.80 -10.77 -6.14
C TRP A 103 -10.68 -10.42 -5.18
N VAL A 104 -9.95 -11.45 -4.74
CA VAL A 104 -8.80 -11.30 -3.85
C VAL A 104 -7.53 -11.24 -4.70
N GLY A 105 -6.65 -10.30 -4.39
CA GLY A 105 -5.37 -10.20 -5.06
C GLY A 105 -4.37 -9.36 -4.27
N ASP A 106 -3.13 -9.44 -4.70
CA ASP A 106 -2.02 -8.68 -4.17
C ASP A 106 -1.40 -7.86 -5.32
N LYS A 107 -1.07 -6.60 -5.06
CA LYS A 107 -0.40 -5.74 -6.04
C LYS A 107 0.74 -4.97 -5.42
N GLU A 108 1.92 -5.02 -6.01
CA GLU A 108 3.07 -4.25 -5.53
C GLU A 108 3.05 -2.78 -5.96
N MET A 109 3.49 -1.91 -5.06
CA MET A 109 4.02 -0.58 -5.37
C MET A 109 5.54 -0.62 -5.17
N ILE A 110 6.28 -0.09 -6.13
CA ILE A 110 7.75 -0.15 -6.13
C ILE A 110 8.32 1.19 -5.67
N PHE A 111 9.31 1.14 -4.79
CA PHE A 111 9.97 2.30 -4.19
C PHE A 111 11.48 2.18 -4.36
N CYS A 112 12.05 2.94 -5.29
CA CYS A 112 13.48 2.89 -5.55
C CYS A 112 14.24 4.03 -4.87
N GLY A 113 15.39 3.75 -4.26
CA GLY A 113 16.29 4.79 -3.73
C GLY A 113 17.02 5.57 -4.83
N LYS A 114 17.10 5.01 -6.05
CA LYS A 114 17.63 5.63 -7.26
C LYS A 114 16.80 5.22 -8.46
N ALA A 115 16.75 6.05 -9.49
CA ALA A 115 16.04 5.69 -10.72
C ALA A 115 16.66 4.44 -11.32
N LYS A 116 15.83 3.46 -11.69
CA LYS A 116 16.29 2.17 -12.21
C LYS A 116 15.69 1.91 -13.57
N ASN A 117 16.55 1.66 -14.55
CA ASN A 117 16.13 1.22 -15.87
C ASN A 117 16.01 -0.31 -15.89
N TYR A 118 14.91 -0.82 -16.43
CA TYR A 118 14.68 -2.24 -16.62
C TYR A 118 13.94 -2.49 -17.93
N VAL A 119 13.97 -3.73 -18.40
CA VAL A 119 13.18 -4.16 -19.56
C VAL A 119 11.94 -4.84 -19.01
N ASN A 120 10.75 -4.37 -19.38
CA ASN A 120 9.50 -4.99 -18.95
C ASN A 120 9.23 -6.30 -19.71
N GLU A 121 8.14 -6.99 -19.36
CA GLU A 121 7.71 -8.24 -20.02
C GLU A 121 7.43 -8.11 -21.52
N TYR A 122 7.25 -6.88 -22.03
CA TYR A 122 7.01 -6.58 -23.45
C TYR A 122 8.29 -6.23 -24.22
N GLY A 123 9.46 -6.21 -23.55
CA GLY A 123 10.73 -5.84 -24.17
C GLY A 123 11.03 -4.33 -24.16
N ASP A 124 10.17 -3.50 -23.53
CA ASP A 124 10.38 -2.06 -23.47
C ASP A 124 11.34 -1.66 -22.37
N LYS A 125 12.22 -0.70 -22.66
CA LYS A 125 13.06 -0.04 -21.65
C LYS A 125 12.20 0.96 -20.87
N VAL A 126 11.99 0.66 -19.60
CA VAL A 126 11.22 1.47 -18.66
C VAL A 126 12.10 1.94 -17.51
N THR A 127 11.79 3.12 -16.97
CA THR A 127 12.47 3.71 -15.83
C THR A 127 11.54 3.75 -14.63
N ALA A 128 11.87 3.03 -13.57
CA ALA A 128 11.27 3.26 -12.25
C ALA A 128 11.89 4.53 -11.65
N PRO A 129 11.11 5.56 -11.29
CA PRO A 129 11.64 6.77 -10.69
C PRO A 129 12.17 6.50 -9.27
N ALA A 130 13.12 7.33 -8.85
CA ALA A 130 13.53 7.37 -7.44
C ALA A 130 12.41 8.02 -6.60
N PHE A 131 12.29 7.60 -5.35
CA PHE A 131 11.44 8.26 -4.36
C PHE A 131 12.28 9.07 -3.38
N SER A 132 11.78 10.25 -3.05
CA SER A 132 12.34 11.06 -1.98
C SER A 132 11.85 10.55 -0.62
N LYS A 133 12.72 10.61 0.40
CA LYS A 133 12.29 10.37 1.78
C LYS A 133 11.28 11.43 2.19
N GLY A 134 10.31 11.06 3.03
CA GLY A 134 9.33 12.01 3.54
C GLY A 134 7.95 11.40 3.77
N LYS A 135 6.98 12.30 3.94
CA LYS A 135 5.59 11.93 4.18
C LYS A 135 4.82 11.87 2.87
N TYR A 136 4.04 10.81 2.74
CA TYR A 136 3.16 10.55 1.63
C TYR A 136 1.74 10.30 2.15
N THR A 137 0.79 10.45 1.24
CA THR A 137 -0.60 10.10 1.48
C THR A 137 -0.99 8.98 0.54
N PHE A 138 -1.39 7.85 1.11
CA PHE A 138 -1.99 6.75 0.38
C PHE A 138 -3.52 6.91 0.36
N SER A 139 -4.16 6.58 -0.76
CA SER A 139 -5.61 6.43 -0.85
C SER A 139 -6.02 5.50 -1.97
N ALA A 140 -7.16 4.82 -1.80
CA ALA A 140 -7.81 4.03 -2.83
C ALA A 140 -8.98 4.81 -3.44
N ARG A 141 -9.21 4.66 -4.74
CA ARG A 141 -10.38 5.17 -5.46
C ARG A 141 -11.04 4.04 -6.22
N PHE A 142 -12.30 3.77 -5.92
CA PHE A 142 -13.12 2.83 -6.67
C PHE A 142 -13.93 3.60 -7.70
N THR A 143 -13.80 3.23 -8.97
CA THR A 143 -14.50 3.87 -10.08
C THR A 143 -15.41 2.89 -10.78
N ILE A 144 -16.67 3.27 -10.92
CA ILE A 144 -17.69 2.60 -11.70
C ILE A 144 -17.84 3.39 -13.00
N LEU A 145 -17.69 2.73 -14.15
CA LEU A 145 -17.81 3.31 -15.49
C LEU A 145 -19.23 3.15 -16.06
N LYS A 146 -19.88 2.00 -15.77
CA LYS A 146 -21.24 1.68 -16.22
C LYS A 146 -22.13 1.25 -15.06
N PRO A 147 -23.44 1.58 -15.08
CA PRO A 147 -24.15 2.33 -16.12
C PRO A 147 -23.89 3.85 -16.09
N LYS A 148 -23.34 4.37 -14.99
CA LYS A 148 -23.01 5.79 -14.83
C LYS A 148 -21.64 5.93 -14.17
N LEU A 149 -20.85 6.89 -14.66
CA LEU A 149 -19.56 7.23 -14.08
C LEU A 149 -19.72 7.69 -12.63
N SER A 150 -19.04 7.02 -11.71
CA SER A 150 -18.99 7.39 -10.30
C SER A 150 -17.65 6.97 -9.70
N THR A 151 -17.05 7.83 -8.89
CA THR A 151 -15.81 7.52 -8.16
C THR A 151 -16.02 7.75 -6.68
N THR A 152 -15.60 6.78 -5.86
CA THR A 152 -15.63 6.86 -4.40
C THR A 152 -14.22 6.66 -3.87
N GLN A 153 -13.76 7.60 -3.04
CA GLN A 153 -12.42 7.56 -2.45
C GLN A 153 -12.48 7.01 -1.02
N SER A 154 -11.44 6.28 -0.63
CA SER A 154 -11.21 5.82 0.74
C SER A 154 -10.79 6.95 1.68
N LYS A 155 -10.54 6.61 2.95
CA LYS A 155 -9.80 7.53 3.82
C LYS A 155 -8.36 7.67 3.33
N LYS A 156 -7.76 8.82 3.64
CA LYS A 156 -6.34 9.08 3.42
C LYS A 156 -5.55 8.39 4.53
N ILE A 157 -4.54 7.62 4.15
CA ILE A 157 -3.63 6.94 5.07
C ILE A 157 -2.28 7.66 4.99
N ALA A 158 -1.75 8.04 6.16
CA ALA A 158 -0.39 8.56 6.24
C ALA A 158 0.60 7.44 5.94
N PHE A 159 1.52 7.69 5.03
CA PHE A 159 2.56 6.75 4.62
C PHE A 159 3.93 7.41 4.72
N THR A 160 4.94 6.69 5.21
CA THR A 160 6.29 7.25 5.40
C THR A 160 7.31 6.51 4.53
N VAL A 161 8.09 7.27 3.77
CA VAL A 161 9.27 6.77 3.04
C VAL A 161 10.51 7.20 3.82
N SER A 162 11.27 6.25 4.37
CA SER A 162 12.44 6.50 5.24
C SER A 162 13.77 6.07 4.67
#